data_AF-A0A942BVQ7-F1
#
_entry.id   AF-A0A942BVQ7-F1
#
_cell.length_a   1.000
_cell.length_b   1.000
_cell.length_c   1.000
_cell.angle_alpha   90.00
_cell.angle_beta   90.00
_cell.angle_gamma   90.00
#
_symmetry.space_group_name_H-M   'P 1'
#
loop_
_entity.id
_entity.type
_entity.pdbx_description
1 polymer ?
#
loop_
_entity_poly.entity_id
_entity_poly.type
_entity_poly.pdbx_seq_one_letter_code
_entity_poly.pdbx_strand_id
1 'polypeptide(L)'
;MRFFLALGTILLLSAAAFGQANARFDLNDYGVSVEPDKRVMVVLAALNSAQATDANGQHRAIDVQLSPAGTKFRERLESDLAQMPPDLRARLTQFVATYKKNHPKETTQEMLTAFISMAYALTPAPEFGDPIITSDLPGALLDVLDFAPLVRDFYRRSGVAGNLDEYAKLYKAEAAKELQPSTRDLITDTLDYLHTKPRLTVIEKIKTETTTAKGRKTGLQKISTREHERRFVVVPEMLAPQQAINFINVRDSYYVVVSPDKELTDTDANRAFLQFVFDPMLFDHSKEINDIKDGIKTLLDDQRKVNADVSPDVFLTVSRSIVAAAEAREKEFRNVNFAVNDARKKLQDASTSADREKITADLEKYRGEQADETARMLSEAYERGAVMAFYFNAQLKGTEDTGFDIAGSIKEMLLGFDAAKEKTRLADNAAARKRAESLRATRKVNVQDVAAENPMIARLLDVQKLIAAKDYQKADAELKAMLGNEQFDARVYYNLGRVAGLEAAAADDPQIRDAKLKEAKDQYVRVLNQKNAAEDKALFSLTYVALGRIYEFFADNEMAAKLYDVAIKIGDVSGGDFKEALAGKARVLKAGQ
;
A
#
# COMPACT_ATOMS: atom_id res chain seq x y z
N MET A 1 -72.19 -3.18 -40.87
CA MET A 1 -72.81 -2.20 -39.96
C MET A 1 -71.86 -1.98 -38.79
N ARG A 2 -71.43 -0.73 -38.56
CA ARG A 2 -71.17 -0.07 -37.26
C ARG A 2 -70.21 -0.72 -36.24
N PHE A 3 -69.28 -0.07 -35.55
CA PHE A 3 -68.66 1.27 -35.50
C PHE A 3 -67.58 1.13 -34.36
N PHE A 4 -66.37 1.68 -34.54
CA PHE A 4 -65.50 2.34 -33.53
C PHE A 4 -64.68 1.58 -32.42
N LEU A 5 -63.35 1.75 -32.53
CA LEU A 5 -62.38 2.42 -31.61
C LEU A 5 -62.22 1.99 -30.12
N ALA A 6 -61.01 1.52 -29.76
CA ALA A 6 -60.15 1.94 -28.62
C ALA A 6 -58.91 1.01 -28.53
N LEU A 7 -57.69 1.47 -28.82
CA LEU A 7 -56.67 1.99 -27.88
C LEU A 7 -56.11 0.94 -26.89
N GLY A 8 -54.80 0.67 -26.95
CA GLY A 8 -54.11 -0.12 -25.92
C GLY A 8 -52.74 -0.67 -26.32
N THR A 9 -51.76 0.21 -26.49
CA THR A 9 -50.32 -0.08 -26.60
C THR A 9 -49.81 -0.90 -25.41
N ILE A 10 -49.33 -2.13 -25.63
CA ILE A 10 -48.61 -2.94 -24.62
C ILE A 10 -47.44 -3.68 -25.28
N LEU A 11 -46.24 -3.33 -24.80
CA LEU A 11 -44.95 -4.04 -24.82
C LEU A 11 -44.42 -4.67 -26.13
N LEU A 12 -43.51 -3.94 -26.78
CA LEU A 12 -42.35 -4.51 -27.47
C LEU A 12 -41.09 -4.04 -26.74
N LEU A 13 -40.58 -4.86 -25.83
CA LEU A 13 -39.29 -4.67 -25.17
C LEU A 13 -38.74 -6.04 -24.82
N SER A 14 -37.75 -6.50 -25.58
CA SER A 14 -36.56 -7.26 -25.13
C SER A 14 -36.00 -8.16 -26.24
N ALA A 15 -34.94 -7.68 -26.91
CA ALA A 15 -33.83 -8.49 -27.41
C ALA A 15 -32.73 -7.57 -27.98
N ALA A 16 -32.22 -6.67 -27.15
CA ALA A 16 -30.87 -6.12 -27.34
C ALA A 16 -30.09 -6.51 -26.09
N ALA A 17 -29.74 -7.79 -25.99
CA ALA A 17 -28.72 -8.23 -25.06
C ALA A 17 -27.39 -7.67 -25.59
N PHE A 18 -26.98 -6.57 -24.98
CA PHE A 18 -25.67 -5.98 -25.15
C PHE A 18 -24.61 -7.06 -24.89
N GLY A 19 -23.83 -7.38 -25.92
CA GLY A 19 -22.47 -7.83 -25.72
C GLY A 19 -21.67 -6.66 -25.14
N GLN A 20 -21.67 -6.51 -23.81
CA GLN A 20 -20.59 -5.80 -23.15
C GLN A 20 -19.35 -6.69 -23.31
N ALA A 21 -18.50 -6.34 -24.27
CA ALA A 21 -17.11 -6.74 -24.21
C ALA A 21 -16.61 -6.36 -22.81
N ASN A 22 -16.07 -7.33 -22.06
CA ASN A 22 -15.40 -7.08 -20.80
C ASN A 22 -14.27 -6.06 -21.05
N ALA A 23 -14.54 -4.77 -20.86
CA ALA A 23 -13.53 -3.74 -20.89
C ALA A 23 -12.57 -4.08 -19.75
N ARG A 24 -11.37 -4.53 -20.11
CA ARG A 24 -10.30 -4.80 -19.15
C ARG A 24 -10.03 -3.48 -18.42
N PHE A 25 -10.35 -3.40 -17.12
CA PHE A 25 -10.04 -2.22 -16.30
C PHE A 25 -8.58 -1.82 -16.53
N ASP A 26 -8.34 -0.58 -16.96
CA ASP A 26 -7.02 -0.02 -17.23
C ASP A 26 -6.79 1.14 -16.25
N LEU A 27 -5.68 1.11 -15.53
CA LEU A 27 -5.32 2.13 -14.54
C LEU A 27 -5.25 3.53 -15.16
N ASN A 28 -4.84 3.63 -16.43
CA ASN A 28 -4.68 4.91 -17.11
C ASN A 28 -6.02 5.64 -17.30
N ASP A 29 -7.13 4.91 -17.44
CA ASP A 29 -8.48 5.49 -17.55
C ASP A 29 -8.89 6.24 -16.27
N TYR A 30 -8.19 5.97 -15.16
CA TYR A 30 -8.39 6.58 -13.85
C TYR A 30 -7.22 7.50 -13.45
N GLY A 31 -6.35 7.87 -14.40
CA GLY A 31 -5.19 8.71 -14.18
C GLY A 31 -4.13 8.08 -13.28
N VAL A 32 -4.14 6.75 -13.17
CA VAL A 32 -3.22 5.98 -12.33
C VAL A 32 -2.16 5.32 -13.20
N SER A 33 -0.90 5.38 -12.75
CA SER A 33 0.22 4.69 -13.40
C SER A 33 1.17 4.07 -12.38
N VAL A 34 1.78 2.94 -12.73
CA VAL A 34 2.83 2.31 -11.91
C VAL A 34 4.16 2.42 -12.65
N GLU A 35 4.95 3.45 -12.32
CA GLU A 35 6.17 3.78 -13.07
C GLU A 35 7.30 4.27 -12.16
N PRO A 36 8.56 3.85 -12.40
CA PRO A 36 9.70 4.36 -11.66
C PRO A 36 9.95 5.84 -11.96
N ASP A 37 10.39 6.57 -10.96
CA ASP A 37 10.78 7.97 -11.10
C ASP A 37 12.31 8.09 -11.09
N LYS A 38 12.86 8.52 -12.23
CA LYS A 38 14.31 8.70 -12.42
C LYS A 38 14.94 9.66 -11.41
N ARG A 39 14.18 10.63 -10.88
CA ARG A 39 14.66 11.54 -9.84
C ARG A 39 14.95 10.78 -8.56
N VAL A 40 13.98 10.00 -8.10
CA VAL A 40 14.09 9.19 -6.89
C VAL A 40 15.23 8.18 -7.02
N MET A 41 15.30 7.49 -8.16
CA MET A 41 16.35 6.50 -8.42
C MET A 41 17.77 7.09 -8.31
N VAL A 42 18.01 8.25 -8.92
CA VAL A 42 19.34 8.89 -8.91
C VAL A 42 19.68 9.44 -7.53
N VAL A 43 18.72 10.04 -6.83
CA VAL A 43 18.91 10.55 -5.47
C VAL A 43 19.26 9.40 -4.51
N LEU A 44 18.49 8.31 -4.53
CA LEU A 44 18.76 7.17 -3.66
C LEU A 44 20.04 6.42 -4.05
N ALA A 45 20.39 6.35 -5.34
CA ALA A 45 21.68 5.80 -5.76
C ALA A 45 22.87 6.63 -5.27
N ALA A 46 22.75 7.97 -5.26
CA ALA A 46 23.76 8.87 -4.72
C ALA A 46 23.93 8.65 -3.21
N LEU A 47 22.83 8.51 -2.46
CA LEU A 47 22.87 8.20 -1.02
C LEU A 47 23.46 6.82 -0.74
N ASN A 48 23.08 5.81 -1.52
CA ASN A 48 23.60 4.45 -1.39
C ASN A 48 25.12 4.39 -1.61
N SER A 49 25.69 5.36 -2.34
CA SER A 49 27.13 5.43 -2.60
C SER A 49 27.96 5.94 -1.41
N ALA A 50 27.31 6.52 -0.40
CA ALA A 50 27.96 6.99 0.82
C ALA A 50 28.40 5.82 1.72
N GLN A 51 29.60 5.95 2.28
CA GLN A 51 30.21 4.95 3.16
C GLN A 51 30.34 5.49 4.59
N ALA A 52 30.37 4.59 5.56
CA ALA A 52 30.72 4.87 6.94
C ALA A 52 31.94 4.03 7.32
N THR A 53 32.77 4.56 8.23
CA THR A 53 33.92 3.85 8.76
C THR A 53 33.76 3.75 10.26
N ASP A 54 33.76 2.54 10.80
CA ASP A 54 33.76 2.27 12.23
C ASP A 54 34.88 1.28 12.60
N ALA A 55 34.85 0.77 13.85
CA ALA A 55 35.82 -0.21 14.34
C ALA A 55 35.85 -1.52 13.53
N ASN A 56 34.80 -1.83 12.76
CA ASN A 56 34.68 -3.01 11.93
C ASN A 56 35.10 -2.75 10.47
N GLY A 57 35.55 -1.53 10.15
CA GLY A 57 36.01 -1.12 8.83
C GLY A 57 35.00 -0.27 8.07
N GLN A 58 35.19 -0.21 6.75
CA GLN A 58 34.29 0.53 5.85
C GLN A 58 33.04 -0.29 5.53
N HIS A 59 31.88 0.31 5.72
CA HIS A 59 30.57 -0.26 5.40
C HIS A 59 29.66 0.82 4.79
N ARG A 60 28.41 0.46 4.45
CA ARG A 60 27.45 1.41 3.86
C ARG A 60 26.99 2.42 4.89
N ALA A 61 26.94 3.70 4.53
CA ALA A 61 26.38 4.72 5.43
C ALA A 61 24.86 4.55 5.59
N ILE A 62 24.19 4.03 4.56
CA ILE A 62 22.75 3.77 4.54
C ILE A 62 22.56 2.26 4.53
N ASP A 63 22.19 1.70 5.68
CA ASP A 63 21.84 0.30 5.82
C ASP A 63 20.38 0.17 6.26
N VAL A 64 19.55 -0.28 5.32
CA VAL A 64 18.12 -0.49 5.50
C VAL A 64 17.74 -1.84 4.90
N GLN A 65 16.77 -2.51 5.52
CA GLN A 65 16.22 -3.74 5.00
C GLN A 65 15.49 -3.46 3.68
N LEU A 66 16.04 -4.00 2.59
CA LEU A 66 15.42 -3.97 1.26
C LEU A 66 14.66 -5.25 0.98
N SER A 67 13.80 -5.19 -0.03
CA SER A 67 13.24 -6.38 -0.65
C SER A 67 14.32 -7.27 -1.28
N PRO A 68 14.01 -8.54 -1.61
CA PRO A 68 14.93 -9.40 -2.35
C PRO A 68 15.39 -8.79 -3.68
N ALA A 69 14.46 -8.21 -4.44
CA ALA A 69 14.78 -7.51 -5.69
C ALA A 69 15.63 -6.26 -5.44
N GLY A 70 15.32 -5.51 -4.38
CA GLY A 70 16.11 -4.35 -3.97
C GLY A 70 17.55 -4.70 -3.59
N THR A 71 17.75 -5.82 -2.89
CA THR A 71 19.09 -6.33 -2.55
C THR A 71 19.90 -6.61 -3.82
N LYS A 72 19.32 -7.37 -4.76
CA LYS A 72 19.97 -7.70 -6.04
C LYS A 72 20.27 -6.44 -6.86
N PHE A 73 19.34 -5.49 -6.87
CA PHE A 73 19.54 -4.22 -7.54
C PHE A 73 20.68 -3.41 -6.91
N ARG A 74 20.76 -3.36 -5.58
CA ARG A 74 21.84 -2.66 -4.85
C ARG A 74 23.21 -3.24 -5.21
N GLU A 75 23.35 -4.56 -5.24
CA GLU A 75 24.60 -5.22 -5.64
C GLU A 75 25.01 -4.87 -7.08
N ARG A 76 24.05 -4.90 -8.00
CA ARG A 76 24.27 -4.47 -9.39
C ARG A 76 24.68 -3.00 -9.45
N LEU A 77 23.97 -2.12 -8.76
CA LEU A 77 24.26 -0.69 -8.70
C LEU A 77 25.68 -0.44 -8.17
N GLU A 78 26.09 -1.14 -7.13
CA GLU A 78 27.44 -1.04 -6.56
C GLU A 78 28.52 -1.47 -7.55
N SER A 79 28.27 -2.56 -8.30
CA SER A 79 29.16 -3.00 -9.37
C SER A 79 29.27 -1.97 -10.50
N ASP A 80 28.13 -1.44 -10.96
CA ASP A 80 28.08 -0.44 -12.04
C ASP A 80 28.75 0.89 -11.63
N LEU A 81 28.75 1.21 -10.34
CA LEU A 81 29.36 2.43 -9.77
C LEU A 81 30.78 2.20 -9.21
N ALA A 82 31.41 1.05 -9.50
CA ALA A 82 32.74 0.72 -9.00
C ALA A 82 33.82 1.73 -9.41
N GLN A 83 33.68 2.35 -10.60
CA GLN A 83 34.60 3.35 -11.13
C GLN A 83 34.21 4.80 -10.79
N MET A 84 33.24 5.01 -9.89
CA MET A 84 32.85 6.36 -9.46
C MET A 84 34.06 7.11 -8.87
N PRO A 85 34.29 8.39 -9.22
CA PRO A 85 35.42 9.16 -8.72
C PRO A 85 35.52 9.16 -7.18
N PRO A 86 36.70 8.88 -6.60
CA PRO A 86 36.86 8.82 -5.15
C PRO A 86 36.53 10.13 -4.43
N ASP A 87 36.80 11.28 -5.06
CA ASP A 87 36.47 12.61 -4.51
C ASP A 87 34.95 12.82 -4.38
N LEU A 88 34.19 12.35 -5.36
CA LEU A 88 32.73 12.40 -5.34
C LEU A 88 32.17 11.50 -4.23
N ARG A 89 32.70 10.27 -4.11
CA ARG A 89 32.34 9.35 -3.01
C ARG A 89 32.60 9.98 -1.64
N ALA A 90 33.76 10.61 -1.46
CA ALA A 90 34.13 11.27 -0.22
C ALA A 90 33.17 12.43 0.14
N ARG A 91 32.75 13.23 -0.86
CA ARG A 91 31.78 14.32 -0.66
C ARG A 91 30.38 13.81 -0.29
N LEU A 92 29.91 12.74 -0.93
CA LEU A 92 28.64 12.07 -0.59
C LEU A 92 28.67 11.51 0.84
N THR A 93 29.75 10.80 1.18
CA THR A 93 30.00 10.29 2.54
C THR A 93 30.00 11.42 3.58
N GLN A 94 30.71 12.51 3.31
CA GLN A 94 30.77 13.64 4.24
C GLN A 94 29.40 14.29 4.44
N PHE A 95 28.60 14.43 3.39
CA PHE A 95 27.25 15.00 3.50
C PHE A 95 26.37 14.14 4.40
N VAL A 96 26.31 12.82 4.13
CA VAL A 96 25.49 11.88 4.91
C VAL A 96 25.94 11.84 6.38
N ALA A 97 27.25 11.85 6.64
CA ALA A 97 27.78 11.91 8.00
C ALA A 97 27.40 13.20 8.74
N THR A 98 27.50 14.35 8.07
CA THR A 98 27.08 15.66 8.62
C THR A 98 25.58 15.68 8.90
N TYR A 99 24.75 15.18 7.99
CA TYR A 99 23.31 15.10 8.19
C TYR A 99 22.99 14.24 9.42
N LYS A 100 23.51 13.01 9.50
CA LYS A 100 23.27 12.13 10.66
C LYS A 100 23.69 12.76 11.99
N LYS A 101 24.78 13.53 11.98
CA LYS A 101 25.25 14.27 13.15
C LYS A 101 24.27 15.38 13.58
N ASN A 102 23.65 16.07 12.62
CA ASN A 102 22.68 17.14 12.88
C ASN A 102 21.29 16.61 13.26
N HIS A 103 20.97 15.37 12.86
CA HIS A 103 19.69 14.71 13.11
C HIS A 103 19.86 13.40 13.94
N PRO A 104 20.42 13.45 15.16
CA PRO A 104 20.82 12.25 15.91
C PRO A 104 19.67 11.36 16.39
N LYS A 105 18.44 11.88 16.36
CA LYS A 105 17.22 11.15 16.76
C LYS A 105 16.48 10.55 15.57
N GLU A 106 16.86 10.93 14.35
CA GLU A 106 16.21 10.49 13.12
C GLU A 106 16.72 9.10 12.74
N THR A 107 15.79 8.20 12.45
CA THR A 107 16.10 6.87 11.92
C THR A 107 16.59 6.97 10.47
N THR A 108 17.35 5.97 10.00
CA THR A 108 17.76 5.93 8.58
C THR A 108 16.55 5.93 7.63
N GLN A 109 15.41 5.38 8.05
CA GLN A 109 14.19 5.40 7.24
C GLN A 109 13.59 6.82 7.13
N GLU A 110 13.49 7.55 8.24
CA GLU A 110 13.01 8.94 8.24
C GLU A 110 13.92 9.84 7.40
N MET A 111 15.24 9.64 7.51
CA MET A 111 16.22 10.32 6.66
C MET A 111 15.90 10.10 5.17
N LEU A 112 15.70 8.85 4.74
CA LEU A 112 15.38 8.54 3.35
C LEU A 112 14.09 9.23 2.87
N THR A 113 13.08 9.37 3.73
CA THR A 113 11.83 10.09 3.43
C THR A 113 12.10 11.56 3.04
N ALA A 114 13.01 12.23 3.74
CA ALA A 114 13.37 13.62 3.43
C ALA A 114 14.03 13.73 2.05
N PHE A 115 14.96 12.83 1.72
CA PHE A 115 15.61 12.82 0.40
C PHE A 115 14.69 12.39 -0.74
N ILE A 116 13.77 11.45 -0.52
CA ILE A 116 12.73 11.09 -1.49
C ILE A 116 11.87 12.32 -1.79
N SER A 117 11.45 13.05 -0.75
CA SER A 117 10.69 14.30 -0.91
C SER A 117 11.49 15.34 -1.70
N MET A 118 12.80 15.47 -1.42
CA MET A 118 13.69 16.38 -2.14
C MET A 118 13.81 16.03 -3.62
N ALA A 119 13.83 14.74 -3.98
CA ALA A 119 13.90 14.31 -5.36
C ALA A 119 12.75 14.90 -6.21
N TYR A 120 11.56 15.04 -5.64
CA TYR A 120 10.40 15.62 -6.32
C TYR A 120 10.42 17.15 -6.43
N ALA A 121 11.25 17.83 -5.63
CA ALA A 121 11.50 19.26 -5.78
C ALA A 121 12.49 19.57 -6.92
N LEU A 122 13.29 18.59 -7.33
CA LEU A 122 14.25 18.76 -8.43
C LEU A 122 13.57 18.67 -9.79
N THR A 123 14.13 19.38 -10.78
CA THR A 123 13.76 19.15 -12.18
C THR A 123 14.13 17.73 -12.62
N PRO A 124 13.47 17.18 -13.65
CA PRO A 124 13.84 15.87 -14.19
C PRO A 124 15.30 15.78 -14.67
N ALA A 125 15.74 14.53 -14.92
CA ALA A 125 17.00 14.26 -15.59
C ALA A 125 16.99 14.81 -17.04
N PRO A 126 18.11 15.30 -17.57
CA PRO A 126 19.46 15.27 -16.99
C PRO A 126 19.83 16.46 -16.08
N GLU A 127 18.96 17.45 -15.91
CA GLU A 127 19.33 18.73 -15.27
C GLU A 127 19.42 18.64 -13.75
N PHE A 128 18.45 18.00 -13.08
CA PHE A 128 18.32 17.98 -11.61
C PHE A 128 18.49 19.37 -10.96
N GLY A 129 17.93 20.39 -11.61
CA GLY A 129 17.97 21.77 -11.19
C GLY A 129 17.16 22.01 -9.93
N ASP A 130 17.49 23.10 -9.23
CA ASP A 130 16.80 23.54 -8.03
C ASP A 130 15.34 23.94 -8.32
N PRO A 131 14.44 23.81 -7.34
CA PRO A 131 13.06 24.26 -7.47
C PRO A 131 13.00 25.77 -7.72
N ILE A 132 12.07 26.19 -8.59
CA ILE A 132 11.90 27.60 -8.99
C ILE A 132 11.52 28.48 -7.78
N ILE A 133 10.81 27.92 -6.80
CA ILE A 133 10.38 28.62 -5.58
C ILE A 133 10.75 27.76 -4.38
N THR A 134 11.72 28.24 -3.59
CA THR A 134 12.19 27.58 -2.36
C THR A 134 11.43 28.03 -1.12
N SER A 135 10.77 29.20 -1.16
CA SER A 135 10.01 29.75 -0.02
C SER A 135 8.82 28.90 0.40
N ASP A 136 8.31 28.09 -0.53
CA ASP A 136 7.09 27.31 -0.34
C ASP A 136 7.40 25.86 0.05
N LEU A 137 8.69 25.53 0.25
CA LEU A 137 9.14 24.21 0.63
C LEU A 137 9.03 23.99 2.15
N PRO A 138 8.63 22.78 2.60
CA PRO A 138 8.65 22.43 4.01
C PRO A 138 10.07 22.56 4.61
N GLY A 139 10.16 22.92 5.90
CA GLY A 139 11.46 23.10 6.59
C GLY A 139 12.41 21.91 6.46
N ALA A 140 11.91 20.69 6.68
CA ALA A 140 12.71 19.46 6.53
C ALA A 140 13.26 19.25 5.11
N LEU A 141 12.63 19.84 4.10
CA LEU A 141 13.10 19.78 2.71
C LEU A 141 14.27 20.74 2.47
N LEU A 142 14.28 21.88 3.16
CA LEU A 142 15.38 22.85 3.10
C LEU A 142 16.67 22.25 3.67
N ASP A 143 16.56 21.43 4.71
CA ASP A 143 17.71 20.77 5.37
C ASP A 143 18.46 19.80 4.44
N VAL A 144 17.77 19.23 3.45
CA VAL A 144 18.36 18.28 2.48
C VAL A 144 18.62 18.90 1.11
N LEU A 145 18.16 20.12 0.83
CA LEU A 145 18.25 20.72 -0.51
C LEU A 145 19.70 20.97 -0.96
N ASP A 146 20.61 21.19 0.00
CA ASP A 146 22.05 21.31 -0.24
C ASP A 146 22.69 20.02 -0.81
N PHE A 147 21.94 18.91 -0.83
CA PHE A 147 22.33 17.68 -1.51
C PHE A 147 22.17 17.75 -3.05
N ALA A 148 21.30 18.63 -3.57
CA ALA A 148 20.99 18.70 -4.99
C ALA A 148 22.22 18.90 -5.90
N PRO A 149 23.22 19.75 -5.57
CA PRO A 149 24.46 19.85 -6.34
C PRO A 149 25.26 18.54 -6.39
N LEU A 150 25.23 17.73 -5.32
CA LEU A 150 25.89 16.42 -5.30
C LEU A 150 25.16 15.41 -6.17
N VAL A 151 23.82 15.45 -6.22
CA VAL A 151 23.01 14.62 -7.13
C VAL A 151 23.36 14.92 -8.60
N ARG A 152 23.51 16.20 -8.97
CA ARG A 152 23.94 16.62 -10.32
C ARG A 152 25.34 16.11 -10.65
N ASP A 153 26.28 16.25 -9.73
CA ASP A 153 27.66 15.81 -9.92
C ASP A 153 27.74 14.27 -10.03
N PHE A 154 26.95 13.57 -9.20
CA PHE A 154 26.76 12.13 -9.25
C PHE A 154 26.22 11.69 -10.61
N TYR A 155 25.11 12.26 -11.08
CA TYR A 155 24.52 11.92 -12.37
C TYR A 155 25.52 12.02 -13.53
N ARG A 156 26.36 13.07 -13.53
CA ARG A 156 27.32 13.34 -14.61
C ARG A 156 28.59 12.49 -14.53
N ARG A 157 29.08 12.18 -13.33
CA ARG A 157 30.43 11.63 -13.13
C ARG A 157 30.47 10.19 -12.64
N SER A 158 29.35 9.62 -12.18
CA SER A 158 29.35 8.27 -11.58
C SER A 158 29.17 7.14 -12.60
N GLY A 159 28.72 7.45 -13.82
CA GLY A 159 28.33 6.47 -14.84
C GLY A 159 26.85 6.09 -14.79
N VAL A 160 26.10 6.50 -13.76
CA VAL A 160 24.68 6.16 -13.57
C VAL A 160 23.80 6.56 -14.77
N ALA A 161 24.11 7.68 -15.44
CA ALA A 161 23.35 8.18 -16.57
C ALA A 161 23.27 7.17 -17.73
N GLY A 162 24.33 6.40 -17.98
CA GLY A 162 24.38 5.39 -19.03
C GLY A 162 23.49 4.17 -18.77
N ASN A 163 23.22 3.86 -17.50
CA ASN A 163 22.44 2.70 -17.08
C ASN A 163 21.02 3.03 -16.63
N LEU A 164 20.66 4.31 -16.51
CA LEU A 164 19.42 4.75 -15.88
C LEU A 164 18.16 4.22 -16.57
N ASP A 165 18.13 4.16 -17.90
CA ASP A 165 17.01 3.59 -18.65
C ASP A 165 16.88 2.09 -18.41
N GLU A 166 17.99 1.37 -18.27
CA GLU A 166 18.00 -0.05 -17.98
C GLU A 166 17.54 -0.33 -16.55
N TYR A 167 17.96 0.50 -15.58
CA TYR A 167 17.44 0.43 -14.22
C TYR A 167 15.93 0.67 -14.19
N ALA A 168 15.42 1.65 -14.93
CA ALA A 168 14.00 1.93 -14.99
C ALA A 168 13.21 0.73 -15.57
N LYS A 169 13.75 0.04 -16.58
CA LYS A 169 13.14 -1.19 -17.10
C LYS A 169 13.11 -2.30 -16.06
N LEU A 170 14.18 -2.49 -15.29
CA LEU A 170 14.19 -3.47 -14.20
C LEU A 170 13.13 -3.16 -13.14
N TYR A 171 12.98 -1.90 -12.77
CA TYR A 171 11.99 -1.47 -11.78
C TYR A 171 10.57 -1.75 -12.30
N LYS A 172 10.29 -1.41 -13.56
CA LYS A 172 9.00 -1.71 -14.21
C LYS A 172 8.74 -3.22 -14.25
N ALA A 173 9.74 -4.03 -14.60
CA ALA A 173 9.61 -5.48 -14.68
C ALA A 173 9.32 -6.12 -13.31
N GLU A 174 9.92 -5.61 -12.23
CA GLU A 174 9.65 -6.11 -10.88
C GLU A 174 8.26 -5.67 -10.40
N ALA A 175 7.92 -4.39 -10.59
CA ALA A 175 6.62 -3.85 -10.20
C ALA A 175 5.45 -4.56 -10.90
N ALA A 176 5.65 -5.03 -12.13
CA ALA A 176 4.62 -5.77 -12.87
C ALA A 176 4.20 -7.09 -12.19
N LYS A 177 5.01 -7.65 -11.28
CA LYS A 177 4.74 -8.94 -10.63
C LYS A 177 3.68 -8.82 -9.53
N GLU A 178 3.86 -7.90 -8.60
CA GLU A 178 3.02 -7.77 -7.38
C GLU A 178 2.41 -6.37 -7.25
N LEU A 179 3.22 -5.32 -7.38
CA LEU A 179 2.80 -3.95 -7.15
C LEU A 179 1.72 -3.49 -8.13
N GLN A 180 1.83 -3.82 -9.41
CA GLN A 180 0.86 -3.40 -10.43
C GLN A 180 -0.51 -4.10 -10.26
N PRO A 181 -0.58 -5.44 -10.07
CA PRO A 181 -1.83 -6.09 -9.67
C PRO A 181 -2.42 -5.53 -8.37
N SER A 182 -1.60 -5.35 -7.33
CA SER A 182 -2.10 -4.84 -6.05
C SER A 182 -2.58 -3.38 -6.14
N THR A 183 -1.94 -2.55 -6.98
CA THR A 183 -2.44 -1.21 -7.30
C THR A 183 -3.82 -1.31 -7.95
N ARG A 184 -3.99 -2.18 -8.94
CA ARG A 184 -5.29 -2.39 -9.61
C ARG A 184 -6.39 -2.75 -8.62
N ASP A 185 -6.11 -3.67 -7.68
CA ASP A 185 -7.06 -4.09 -6.66
C ASP A 185 -7.42 -2.92 -5.74
N LEU A 186 -6.42 -2.19 -5.23
CA LEU A 186 -6.63 -0.97 -4.43
C LEU A 186 -7.54 0.03 -5.14
N ILE A 187 -7.22 0.40 -6.38
CA ILE A 187 -8.00 1.40 -7.13
C ILE A 187 -9.42 0.90 -7.38
N THR A 188 -9.59 -0.36 -7.76
CA THR A 188 -10.90 -0.94 -8.04
C THR A 188 -11.75 -0.93 -6.77
N ASP A 189 -11.23 -1.45 -5.67
CA ASP A 189 -11.95 -1.54 -4.39
C ASP A 189 -12.37 -0.16 -3.89
N THR A 190 -11.48 0.84 -3.98
CA THR A 190 -11.79 2.19 -3.51
C THR A 190 -12.81 2.89 -4.39
N LEU A 191 -12.73 2.75 -5.72
CA LEU A 191 -13.71 3.37 -6.61
C LEU A 191 -15.06 2.67 -6.55
N ASP A 192 -15.09 1.35 -6.36
CA ASP A 192 -16.32 0.58 -6.14
C ASP A 192 -16.98 0.96 -4.82
N TYR A 193 -16.19 1.23 -3.78
CA TYR A 193 -16.71 1.73 -2.51
C TYR A 193 -17.31 3.14 -2.62
N LEU A 194 -16.64 4.05 -3.33
CA LEU A 194 -17.06 5.44 -3.49
C LEU A 194 -18.11 5.66 -4.60
N HIS A 195 -18.32 4.65 -5.45
CA HIS A 195 -19.16 4.71 -6.66
C HIS A 195 -18.84 5.91 -7.57
N THR A 196 -17.56 6.31 -7.64
CA THR A 196 -17.13 7.54 -8.30
C THR A 196 -16.01 7.31 -9.31
N LYS A 197 -15.69 8.36 -10.08
CA LYS A 197 -14.49 8.40 -10.92
C LYS A 197 -13.61 9.58 -10.52
N PRO A 198 -12.28 9.40 -10.45
CA PRO A 198 -11.37 10.49 -10.15
C PRO A 198 -11.44 11.55 -11.25
N ARG A 199 -11.38 12.82 -10.85
CA ARG A 199 -11.27 13.94 -11.79
C ARG A 199 -9.81 14.12 -12.18
N LEU A 200 -9.56 13.94 -13.47
CA LEU A 200 -8.21 13.96 -14.05
C LEU A 200 -7.78 15.33 -14.56
N THR A 201 -8.68 16.30 -14.58
CA THR A 201 -8.39 17.67 -14.98
C THR A 201 -8.97 18.66 -13.97
N VAL A 202 -8.21 19.74 -13.72
CA VAL A 202 -8.66 20.89 -12.95
C VAL A 202 -8.37 22.18 -13.70
N ILE A 203 -9.26 23.16 -13.54
CA ILE A 203 -9.17 24.46 -14.21
C ILE A 203 -8.81 25.50 -13.16
N GLU A 204 -7.59 26.01 -13.20
CA GLU A 204 -7.13 27.12 -12.39
C GLU A 204 -7.55 28.46 -13.02
N LYS A 205 -8.14 29.36 -12.24
CA LYS A 205 -8.46 30.74 -12.68
C LYS A 205 -7.42 31.72 -12.12
N ILE A 206 -6.52 32.18 -12.97
CA ILE A 206 -5.48 33.14 -12.63
C ILE A 206 -5.98 34.56 -12.90
N LYS A 207 -5.97 35.42 -11.88
CA LYS A 207 -6.24 36.86 -12.03
C LYS A 207 -4.93 37.58 -12.35
N THR A 208 -4.85 38.21 -13.52
CA THR A 208 -3.75 39.11 -13.89
C THR A 208 -4.24 40.55 -13.94
N GLU A 209 -3.59 41.43 -13.18
CA GLU A 209 -3.82 42.88 -13.26
C GLU A 209 -2.86 43.47 -14.28
N THR A 210 -3.38 44.14 -15.30
CA THR A 210 -2.56 44.94 -16.22
C THR A 210 -2.63 46.41 -15.80
N THR A 211 -1.49 46.97 -15.40
CA THR A 211 -1.32 48.41 -15.21
C THR A 211 -1.10 49.07 -16.56
N THR A 212 -2.06 49.88 -17.02
CA THR A 212 -1.90 50.69 -18.21
C THR A 212 -0.89 51.81 -17.92
N ALA A 213 0.15 51.90 -18.77
CA ALA A 213 1.14 52.97 -18.73
C ALA A 213 0.50 54.30 -19.16
N LYS A 214 -0.18 54.98 -18.22
CA LYS A 214 -0.41 56.44 -18.13
C LYS A 214 -1.42 56.75 -17.02
N GLY A 215 -0.94 56.86 -15.79
CA GLY A 215 -1.41 57.86 -14.81
C GLY A 215 -2.87 57.86 -14.33
N ARG A 216 -3.75 56.92 -14.67
CA ARG A 216 -5.10 56.82 -14.06
C ARG A 216 -5.42 55.39 -13.63
N LYS A 217 -5.68 55.24 -12.32
CA LYS A 217 -6.06 54.01 -11.63
C LYS A 217 -7.38 53.45 -12.20
N THR A 218 -7.30 52.54 -13.17
CA THR A 218 -8.29 51.49 -13.43
C THR A 218 -7.55 50.32 -14.06
N GLY A 219 -7.03 49.41 -13.24
CA GLY A 219 -6.42 48.17 -13.72
C GLY A 219 -7.50 47.25 -14.29
N LEU A 220 -7.36 46.84 -15.54
CA LEU A 220 -8.23 45.80 -16.13
C LEU A 220 -7.81 44.46 -15.52
N GLN A 221 -8.72 43.83 -14.77
CA GLN A 221 -8.54 42.48 -14.27
C GLN A 221 -8.85 41.50 -15.41
N LYS A 222 -7.83 40.80 -15.90
CA LYS A 222 -7.98 39.71 -16.86
C LYS A 222 -7.97 38.39 -16.08
N ILE A 223 -9.02 37.59 -16.24
CA ILE A 223 -9.04 36.22 -15.74
C ILE A 223 -8.55 35.32 -16.88
N SER A 224 -7.42 34.65 -16.69
CA SER A 224 -6.96 33.58 -17.58
C SER A 224 -7.18 32.23 -16.91
N THR A 225 -7.69 31.25 -17.66
CA THR A 225 -7.83 29.87 -17.19
C THR A 225 -6.65 29.04 -17.63
N ARG A 226 -6.14 28.18 -16.75
CA ARG A 226 -5.14 27.17 -17.05
C ARG A 226 -5.69 25.81 -16.70
N GLU A 227 -5.62 24.88 -17.63
CA GLU A 227 -6.03 23.49 -17.39
C GLU A 227 -4.81 22.67 -16.98
N HIS A 228 -4.96 21.87 -15.93
CA HIS A 228 -3.91 21.03 -15.36
C HIS A 228 -4.40 19.59 -15.30
N GLU A 229 -3.55 18.66 -15.72
CA GLU A 229 -3.79 17.23 -15.56
C GLU A 229 -3.39 16.76 -14.17
N ARG A 230 -4.24 15.92 -13.57
CA ARG A 230 -4.02 15.27 -12.28
C ARG A 230 -3.62 13.82 -12.50
N ARG A 231 -2.61 13.37 -11.75
CA ARG A 231 -2.05 12.02 -11.90
C ARG A 231 -1.78 11.39 -10.55
N PHE A 232 -2.04 10.10 -10.45
CA PHE A 232 -1.67 9.28 -9.30
C PHE A 232 -0.62 8.25 -9.74
N VAL A 233 0.59 8.36 -9.22
CA VAL A 233 1.73 7.57 -9.66
C VAL A 233 2.22 6.70 -8.50
N VAL A 234 2.09 5.40 -8.63
CA VAL A 234 2.74 4.45 -7.75
C VAL A 234 4.16 4.24 -8.28
N VAL A 235 5.15 4.57 -7.47
CA VAL A 235 6.55 4.59 -7.86
C VAL A 235 7.28 3.41 -7.19
N PRO A 236 7.59 2.34 -7.95
CA PRO A 236 8.45 1.29 -7.44
C PRO A 236 9.85 1.86 -7.20
N GLU A 237 10.41 1.61 -6.03
CA GLU A 237 11.75 2.07 -5.64
C GLU A 237 12.51 0.93 -4.95
N MET A 238 13.52 0.40 -5.63
CA MET A 238 14.29 -0.77 -5.16
C MET A 238 15.18 -0.46 -3.96
N LEU A 239 15.56 0.81 -3.76
CA LEU A 239 16.39 1.25 -2.64
C LEU A 239 15.55 1.81 -1.48
N ALA A 240 14.23 1.80 -1.58
CA ALA A 240 13.34 2.13 -0.46
C ALA A 240 13.32 0.98 0.56
N PRO A 241 13.23 1.27 1.87
CA PRO A 241 13.05 0.22 2.88
C PRO A 241 11.80 -0.62 2.59
N GLN A 242 11.89 -1.94 2.80
CA GLN A 242 10.86 -2.91 2.39
C GLN A 242 9.45 -2.58 2.94
N GLN A 243 9.38 -2.00 4.14
CA GLN A 243 8.10 -1.67 4.77
C GLN A 243 7.69 -0.21 4.61
N ALA A 244 8.52 0.63 4.01
CA ALA A 244 8.25 2.05 3.88
C ALA A 244 7.22 2.34 2.78
N ILE A 245 6.33 3.28 3.06
CA ILE A 245 5.43 3.89 2.09
C ILE A 245 5.58 5.39 2.24
N ASN A 246 5.98 6.08 1.18
CA ASN A 246 6.16 7.53 1.19
C ASN A 246 5.13 8.18 0.27
N PHE A 247 4.37 9.13 0.82
CA PHE A 247 3.40 9.91 0.06
C PHE A 247 3.95 11.29 -0.22
N ILE A 248 3.99 11.64 -1.50
CA ILE A 248 4.42 12.95 -1.95
C ILE A 248 3.31 13.53 -2.81
N ASN A 249 2.82 14.71 -2.44
CA ASN A 249 1.91 15.48 -3.29
C ASN A 249 2.69 16.68 -3.86
N VAL A 250 2.76 16.75 -5.19
CA VAL A 250 3.33 17.88 -5.92
C VAL A 250 2.26 18.45 -6.83
N ARG A 251 1.61 19.52 -6.36
CA ARG A 251 0.51 20.19 -7.06
C ARG A 251 -0.63 19.22 -7.37
N ASP A 252 -0.73 18.80 -8.63
CA ASP A 252 -1.79 17.95 -9.18
C ASP A 252 -1.34 16.48 -9.30
N SER A 253 -0.08 16.19 -8.98
CA SER A 253 0.51 14.85 -9.04
C SER A 253 0.73 14.27 -7.65
N TYR A 254 0.19 13.08 -7.43
CA TYR A 254 0.25 12.34 -6.18
C TYR A 254 1.13 11.13 -6.41
N TYR A 255 2.14 10.95 -5.56
CA TYR A 255 3.13 9.90 -5.68
C TYR A 255 3.11 9.01 -4.45
N VAL A 256 3.12 7.70 -4.68
CA VAL A 256 3.26 6.68 -3.64
C VAL A 256 4.55 5.91 -3.92
N VAL A 257 5.63 6.25 -3.21
CA VAL A 257 6.94 5.59 -3.37
C VAL A 257 7.03 4.42 -2.41
N VAL A 258 7.21 3.21 -2.97
CA VAL A 258 7.16 1.92 -2.26
C VAL A 258 8.15 0.93 -2.85
N SER A 259 8.47 -0.13 -2.11
CA SER A 259 9.19 -1.26 -2.69
C SER A 259 8.35 -1.96 -3.77
N PRO A 260 8.97 -2.55 -4.82
CA PRO A 260 8.24 -3.14 -5.94
C PRO A 260 7.50 -4.46 -5.62
N ASP A 261 7.79 -5.06 -4.47
CA ASP A 261 7.16 -6.26 -3.92
C ASP A 261 6.06 -5.94 -2.88
N LYS A 262 5.71 -4.66 -2.70
CA LYS A 262 4.73 -4.24 -1.69
C LYS A 262 3.31 -4.55 -2.17
N GLU A 263 2.57 -5.31 -1.36
CA GLU A 263 1.11 -5.37 -1.45
C GLU A 263 0.53 -4.07 -0.84
N LEU A 264 -0.27 -3.36 -1.62
CA LEU A 264 -0.88 -2.08 -1.25
C LEU A 264 -2.26 -2.24 -0.61
N THR A 265 -2.91 -3.39 -0.78
CA THR A 265 -4.18 -3.71 -0.13
C THR A 265 -4.01 -3.61 1.39
N ASP A 266 -4.92 -2.90 2.05
CA ASP A 266 -4.89 -2.63 3.50
C ASP A 266 -3.64 -1.89 4.02
N THR A 267 -2.97 -1.15 3.16
CA THR A 267 -1.90 -0.21 3.54
C THR A 267 -2.38 1.23 3.51
N ASP A 268 -1.55 2.12 4.07
CA ASP A 268 -1.76 3.57 3.99
C ASP A 268 -1.81 4.12 2.54
N ALA A 269 -1.46 3.33 1.50
CA ALA A 269 -1.54 3.78 0.10
C ALA A 269 -2.97 4.16 -0.32
N ASN A 270 -3.98 3.51 0.30
CA ASN A 270 -5.37 3.87 0.09
C ASN A 270 -5.65 5.34 0.43
N ARG A 271 -5.08 5.81 1.56
CA ARG A 271 -5.23 7.19 2.02
C ARG A 271 -4.80 8.22 0.97
N ALA A 272 -3.70 7.96 0.28
CA ALA A 272 -3.20 8.84 -0.78
C ALA A 272 -4.13 8.85 -1.99
N PHE A 273 -4.69 7.70 -2.36
CA PHE A 273 -5.62 7.61 -3.49
C PHE A 273 -6.98 8.26 -3.15
N LEU A 274 -7.52 8.03 -1.95
CA LEU A 274 -8.70 8.75 -1.45
C LEU A 274 -8.50 10.26 -1.51
N GLN A 275 -7.32 10.76 -1.10
CA GLN A 275 -7.01 12.18 -1.21
C GLN A 275 -7.02 12.66 -2.68
N PHE A 276 -6.42 11.90 -3.59
CA PHE A 276 -6.48 12.19 -5.02
C PHE A 276 -7.92 12.24 -5.56
N VAL A 277 -8.83 11.41 -5.06
CA VAL A 277 -10.25 11.43 -5.44
C VAL A 277 -10.99 12.64 -4.85
N PHE A 278 -10.83 12.91 -3.55
CA PHE A 278 -11.62 13.92 -2.84
C PHE A 278 -11.17 15.37 -3.04
N ASP A 279 -9.88 15.64 -3.16
CA ASP A 279 -9.36 17.02 -3.25
C ASP A 279 -10.09 17.89 -4.30
N PRO A 280 -10.32 17.46 -5.57
CA PRO A 280 -11.04 18.28 -6.55
C PRO A 280 -12.52 18.48 -6.18
N MET A 281 -13.15 17.51 -5.52
CA MET A 281 -14.53 17.65 -5.05
C MET A 281 -14.62 18.73 -3.97
N LEU A 282 -13.65 18.77 -3.06
CA LEU A 282 -13.57 19.79 -2.01
C LEU A 282 -13.24 21.17 -2.59
N PHE A 283 -12.36 21.26 -3.59
CA PHE A 283 -12.02 22.53 -4.23
C PHE A 283 -13.24 23.20 -4.88
N ASP A 284 -14.11 22.43 -5.53
CA ASP A 284 -15.36 22.92 -6.12
C ASP A 284 -16.35 23.46 -5.07
N HIS A 285 -16.22 23.00 -3.82
CA HIS A 285 -17.05 23.40 -2.67
C HIS A 285 -16.29 24.30 -1.68
N SER A 286 -15.27 25.03 -2.15
CA SER A 286 -14.49 25.96 -1.33
C SER A 286 -15.33 27.06 -0.67
N LYS A 287 -16.46 27.45 -1.28
CA LYS A 287 -17.41 28.40 -0.68
C LYS A 287 -18.04 27.80 0.58
N GLU A 288 -18.61 26.59 0.48
CA GLU A 288 -19.24 25.90 1.59
C GLU A 288 -18.23 25.62 2.72
N ILE A 289 -16.98 25.27 2.39
CA ILE A 289 -15.89 25.14 3.38
C ILE A 289 -15.63 26.47 4.10
N ASN A 290 -15.61 27.60 3.37
CA ASN A 290 -15.43 28.92 3.97
C ASN A 290 -16.61 29.32 4.88
N ASP A 291 -17.82 28.84 4.60
CA ASP A 291 -19.01 29.12 5.42
C ASP A 291 -18.93 28.40 6.79
N ILE A 292 -18.27 27.23 6.87
CA ILE A 292 -18.09 26.47 8.12
C ILE A 292 -16.72 26.66 8.80
N LYS A 293 -15.86 27.53 8.26
CA LYS A 293 -14.45 27.65 8.67
C LYS A 293 -14.24 27.97 10.14
N ASP A 294 -15.10 28.81 10.74
CA ASP A 294 -14.89 29.30 12.11
C ASP A 294 -15.16 28.19 13.13
N GLY A 295 -16.12 27.29 12.82
CA GLY A 295 -16.36 26.08 13.58
C GLY A 295 -15.15 25.12 13.53
N ILE A 296 -14.59 24.91 12.34
CA ILE A 296 -13.39 24.06 12.15
C ILE A 296 -12.19 24.65 12.89
N LYS A 297 -11.94 25.95 12.75
CA LYS A 297 -10.84 26.65 13.46
C LYS A 297 -10.94 26.50 14.96
N THR A 298 -12.14 26.61 15.52
CA THR A 298 -12.35 26.41 16.96
C THR A 298 -11.89 25.03 17.41
N LEU A 299 -12.26 23.97 16.68
CA LEU A 299 -11.84 22.60 16.99
C LEU A 299 -10.33 22.39 16.79
N LEU A 300 -9.75 22.98 15.75
CA LEU A 300 -8.32 22.92 15.49
C LEU A 300 -7.50 23.64 16.56
N ASP A 301 -7.92 24.84 16.99
CA ASP A 301 -7.23 25.58 18.02
C ASP A 301 -7.26 24.83 19.35
N ASP A 302 -8.35 24.13 19.67
CA ASP A 302 -8.42 23.23 20.81
C ASP A 302 -7.44 22.06 20.68
N GLN A 303 -7.33 21.45 19.49
CA GLN A 303 -6.35 20.38 19.28
C GLN A 303 -4.90 20.85 19.29
N ARG A 304 -4.63 22.05 18.78
CA ARG A 304 -3.28 22.64 18.75
C ARG A 304 -2.76 23.02 20.14
N LYS A 305 -3.64 23.19 21.12
CA LYS A 305 -3.24 23.30 22.54
C LYS A 305 -2.63 22.01 23.07
N VAL A 306 -3.00 20.87 22.52
CA VAL A 306 -2.48 19.54 22.89
C VAL A 306 -1.27 19.18 22.01
N ASN A 307 -1.38 19.40 20.70
CA ASN A 307 -0.33 19.11 19.73
C ASN A 307 -0.11 20.31 18.79
N ALA A 308 0.95 21.09 19.06
CA ALA A 308 1.27 22.30 18.30
C ALA A 308 1.62 22.04 16.82
N ASP A 309 2.00 20.81 16.46
CA ASP A 309 2.36 20.41 15.10
C ASP A 309 1.14 20.22 14.17
N VAL A 310 -0.07 20.23 14.74
CA VAL A 310 -1.30 20.20 13.94
C VAL A 310 -1.42 21.47 13.11
N SER A 311 -1.58 21.29 11.80
CA SER A 311 -1.74 22.40 10.84
C SER A 311 -3.00 23.22 11.16
N PRO A 312 -2.93 24.56 11.11
CA PRO A 312 -4.10 25.43 11.23
C PRO A 312 -4.89 25.57 9.91
N ASP A 313 -4.47 24.91 8.84
CA ASP A 313 -5.11 25.01 7.52
C ASP A 313 -6.47 24.29 7.50
N VAL A 314 -7.53 25.09 7.37
CA VAL A 314 -8.93 24.61 7.36
C VAL A 314 -9.21 23.66 6.20
N PHE A 315 -8.72 23.98 4.99
CA PHE A 315 -9.00 23.15 3.81
C PHE A 315 -8.31 21.79 3.94
N LEU A 316 -7.04 21.82 4.35
CA LEU A 316 -6.27 20.60 4.64
C LEU A 316 -6.95 19.75 5.71
N THR A 317 -7.52 20.36 6.74
CA THR A 317 -8.29 19.66 7.78
C THR A 317 -9.53 18.99 7.22
N VAL A 318 -10.32 19.68 6.37
CA VAL A 318 -11.49 19.08 5.71
C VAL A 318 -11.07 17.87 4.86
N SER A 319 -10.04 18.04 4.02
CA SER A 319 -9.49 16.95 3.17
C SER A 319 -9.02 15.77 4.01
N ARG A 320 -8.18 15.99 5.02
CA ARG A 320 -7.71 14.92 5.91
C ARG A 320 -8.85 14.23 6.66
N SER A 321 -9.89 14.97 7.05
CA SER A 321 -11.06 14.42 7.73
C SER A 321 -11.91 13.52 6.86
N ILE A 322 -12.27 13.92 5.64
CA ILE A 322 -13.07 13.06 4.77
C ILE A 322 -12.27 11.84 4.32
N VAL A 323 -10.96 12.01 4.05
CA VAL A 323 -10.06 10.90 3.71
C VAL A 323 -9.96 9.89 4.84
N ALA A 324 -9.69 10.34 6.08
CA ALA A 324 -9.59 9.44 7.24
C ALA A 324 -10.92 8.74 7.55
N ALA A 325 -12.04 9.44 7.36
CA ALA A 325 -13.37 8.87 7.50
C ALA A 325 -13.63 7.78 6.46
N ALA A 326 -13.36 8.08 5.19
CA ALA A 326 -13.54 7.12 4.09
C ALA A 326 -12.65 5.89 4.25
N GLU A 327 -11.38 6.07 4.60
CA GLU A 327 -10.44 4.96 4.84
C GLU A 327 -10.92 4.02 5.96
N ALA A 328 -11.33 4.59 7.10
CA ALA A 328 -11.82 3.80 8.23
C ALA A 328 -13.12 3.06 7.88
N ARG A 329 -14.04 3.74 7.18
CA ARG A 329 -15.35 3.22 6.81
C ARG A 329 -15.28 2.15 5.72
N GLU A 330 -14.49 2.36 4.68
CA GLU A 330 -14.22 1.40 3.62
C GLU A 330 -13.67 0.09 4.20
N LYS A 331 -12.70 0.20 5.10
CA LYS A 331 -12.11 -0.96 5.79
C LYS A 331 -13.15 -1.72 6.61
N GLU A 332 -13.96 -1.02 7.41
CA GLU A 332 -15.06 -1.63 8.16
C GLU A 332 -16.05 -2.34 7.22
N PHE A 333 -16.48 -1.64 6.17
CA PHE A 333 -17.45 -2.14 5.20
C PHE A 333 -16.96 -3.41 4.51
N ARG A 334 -15.73 -3.43 3.98
CA ARG A 334 -15.14 -4.62 3.35
C ARG A 334 -15.08 -5.79 4.32
N ASN A 335 -14.53 -5.57 5.51
CA ASN A 335 -14.37 -6.62 6.53
C ASN A 335 -15.71 -7.20 6.95
N VAL A 336 -16.69 -6.34 7.23
CA VAL A 336 -18.03 -6.77 7.62
C VAL A 336 -18.73 -7.50 6.48
N ASN A 337 -18.63 -7.03 5.24
CA ASN A 337 -19.25 -7.72 4.10
C ASN A 337 -18.65 -9.10 3.82
N PHE A 338 -17.33 -9.23 3.96
CA PHE A 338 -16.68 -10.54 3.91
C PHE A 338 -17.24 -11.47 5.00
N ALA A 339 -17.29 -11.00 6.25
CA ALA A 339 -17.83 -11.78 7.37
C ALA A 339 -19.32 -12.13 7.19
N VAL A 340 -20.13 -11.22 6.63
CA VAL A 340 -21.55 -11.47 6.31
C VAL A 340 -21.68 -12.57 5.27
N ASN A 341 -20.86 -12.54 4.20
CA ASN A 341 -20.91 -13.55 3.16
C ASN A 341 -20.43 -14.92 3.67
N ASP A 342 -19.40 -14.97 4.51
CA ASP A 342 -18.95 -16.18 5.19
C ASP A 342 -20.02 -16.73 6.15
N ALA A 343 -20.62 -15.88 6.98
CA ALA A 343 -21.71 -16.26 7.87
C ALA A 343 -22.93 -16.80 7.10
N ARG A 344 -23.29 -16.19 5.96
CA ARG A 344 -24.36 -16.68 5.08
C ARG A 344 -24.08 -18.11 4.59
N LYS A 345 -22.86 -18.42 4.17
CA LYS A 345 -22.47 -19.77 3.75
C LYS A 345 -22.58 -20.75 4.93
N LYS A 346 -22.01 -20.41 6.08
CA LYS A 346 -22.08 -21.24 7.30
C LYS A 346 -23.51 -21.50 7.76
N LEU A 347 -24.41 -20.53 7.62
CA LEU A 347 -25.83 -20.69 7.97
C LEU A 347 -26.57 -21.66 7.04
N GLN A 348 -26.14 -21.81 5.78
CA GLN A 348 -26.70 -22.80 4.85
C GLN A 348 -26.32 -24.23 5.26
N ASP A 349 -25.12 -24.41 5.80
CA ASP A 349 -24.59 -25.72 6.22
C ASP A 349 -24.97 -26.08 7.68
N ALA A 350 -25.54 -25.14 8.43
CA ALA A 350 -25.84 -25.30 9.85
C ALA A 350 -27.01 -26.28 10.08
N SER A 351 -26.74 -27.36 10.80
CA SER A 351 -27.72 -28.44 11.03
C SER A 351 -28.63 -28.21 12.23
N THR A 352 -28.27 -27.32 13.17
CA THR A 352 -29.03 -27.10 14.41
C THR A 352 -29.44 -25.64 14.61
N SER A 353 -30.36 -25.38 15.56
CA SER A 353 -30.69 -24.00 15.98
C SER A 353 -29.52 -23.35 16.71
N ALA A 354 -28.84 -24.12 17.57
CA ALA A 354 -27.70 -23.63 18.36
C ALA A 354 -26.53 -23.18 17.47
N ASP A 355 -26.24 -23.90 16.39
CA ASP A 355 -25.20 -23.50 15.44
C ASP A 355 -25.54 -22.17 14.75
N ARG A 356 -26.81 -22.00 14.34
CA ARG A 356 -27.29 -20.76 13.71
C ARG A 356 -27.24 -19.57 14.65
N GLU A 357 -27.61 -19.77 15.92
CA GLU A 357 -27.51 -18.75 16.97
C GLU A 357 -26.05 -18.35 17.20
N LYS A 358 -25.13 -19.32 17.29
CA LYS A 358 -23.70 -19.06 17.45
C LYS A 358 -23.12 -18.29 16.25
N ILE A 359 -23.41 -18.69 15.02
CA ILE A 359 -22.93 -17.99 13.81
C ILE A 359 -23.40 -16.53 13.81
N THR A 360 -24.67 -16.30 14.19
CA THR A 360 -25.23 -14.94 14.27
C THR A 360 -24.55 -14.13 15.37
N ALA A 361 -24.34 -14.72 16.55
CA ALA A 361 -23.66 -14.06 17.66
C ALA A 361 -22.19 -13.72 17.34
N ASP A 362 -21.48 -14.62 16.66
CA ASP A 362 -20.10 -14.41 16.22
C ASP A 362 -20.01 -13.28 15.19
N LEU A 363 -20.98 -13.20 14.26
CA LEU A 363 -21.06 -12.09 13.30
C LEU A 363 -21.33 -10.74 13.98
N GLU A 364 -22.29 -10.68 14.91
CA GLU A 364 -22.58 -9.45 15.66
C GLU A 364 -21.41 -9.01 16.53
N LYS A 365 -20.71 -9.96 17.16
CA LYS A 365 -19.46 -9.69 17.87
C LYS A 365 -18.40 -9.10 16.93
N TYR A 366 -18.19 -9.71 15.77
CA TYR A 366 -17.22 -9.22 14.79
C TYR A 366 -17.57 -7.81 14.28
N ARG A 367 -18.85 -7.53 14.02
CA ARG A 367 -19.33 -6.16 13.69
C ARG A 367 -18.98 -5.16 14.78
N GLY A 368 -19.20 -5.51 16.04
CA GLY A 368 -18.79 -4.69 17.18
C GLY A 368 -17.29 -4.45 17.25
N GLU A 369 -16.48 -5.49 17.03
CA GLU A 369 -15.01 -5.38 17.00
C GLU A 369 -14.51 -4.46 15.86
N GLN A 370 -15.13 -4.53 14.67
CA GLN A 370 -14.79 -3.63 13.57
C GLN A 370 -15.21 -2.18 13.85
N ALA A 371 -16.40 -1.96 14.42
CA ALA A 371 -16.86 -0.62 14.81
C ALA A 371 -15.94 0.01 15.89
N ASP A 372 -15.46 -0.79 16.84
CA ASP A 372 -14.47 -0.34 17.83
C ASP A 372 -13.13 0.05 17.16
N GLU A 373 -12.66 -0.73 16.19
CA GLU A 373 -11.45 -0.40 15.42
C GLU A 373 -11.62 0.88 14.58
N THR A 374 -12.79 1.08 13.96
CA THR A 374 -13.15 2.34 13.28
C THR A 374 -13.07 3.51 14.26
N ALA A 375 -13.67 3.38 15.44
CA ALA A 375 -13.63 4.43 16.47
C ALA A 375 -12.18 4.76 16.92
N ARG A 376 -11.30 3.76 17.02
CA ARG A 376 -9.87 3.96 17.28
C ARG A 376 -9.20 4.74 16.15
N MET A 377 -9.37 4.33 14.90
CA MET A 377 -8.78 4.99 13.72
C MET A 377 -9.22 6.46 13.63
N LEU A 378 -10.51 6.74 13.82
CA LEU A 378 -11.06 8.09 13.80
C LEU A 378 -10.55 8.95 14.97
N SER A 379 -10.40 8.36 16.16
CA SER A 379 -9.82 9.07 17.32
C SER A 379 -8.40 9.53 17.03
N GLU A 380 -7.56 8.63 16.49
CA GLU A 380 -6.18 8.96 16.13
C GLU A 380 -6.11 10.01 15.00
N ALA A 381 -7.01 9.92 14.02
CA ALA A 381 -7.10 10.93 12.97
C ALA A 381 -7.49 12.30 13.53
N TYR A 382 -8.47 12.35 14.44
CA TYR A 382 -8.92 13.58 15.10
C TYR A 382 -7.77 14.23 15.89
N GLU A 383 -7.02 13.44 16.66
CA GLU A 383 -5.82 13.89 17.40
C GLU A 383 -4.72 14.43 16.48
N ARG A 384 -4.65 13.96 15.23
CA ARG A 384 -3.75 14.45 14.17
C ARG A 384 -4.31 15.64 13.37
N GLY A 385 -5.41 16.24 13.84
CA GLY A 385 -6.02 17.43 13.24
C GLY A 385 -7.15 17.17 12.24
N ALA A 386 -7.56 15.92 12.05
CA ALA A 386 -8.71 15.58 11.22
C ALA A 386 -10.02 15.70 12.03
N VAL A 387 -10.31 16.90 12.53
CA VAL A 387 -11.38 17.16 13.52
C VAL A 387 -12.82 16.94 13.02
N MET A 388 -13.05 16.69 11.73
CA MET A 388 -14.36 16.33 11.18
C MET A 388 -14.47 14.83 10.84
N ALA A 389 -13.48 14.00 11.21
CA ALA A 389 -13.43 12.59 10.78
C ALA A 389 -14.64 11.77 11.28
N PHE A 390 -15.08 11.99 12.52
CA PHE A 390 -16.28 11.32 13.05
C PHE A 390 -17.55 11.75 12.33
N TYR A 391 -17.71 13.06 12.09
CA TYR A 391 -18.81 13.59 11.31
C TYR A 391 -18.89 12.96 9.91
N PHE A 392 -17.80 12.99 9.13
CA PHE A 392 -17.80 12.41 7.79
C PHE A 392 -18.02 10.90 7.81
N ASN A 393 -17.48 10.16 8.79
CA ASN A 393 -17.74 8.72 8.91
C ASN A 393 -19.24 8.44 9.12
N ALA A 394 -19.94 9.29 9.88
CA ALA A 394 -21.38 9.18 10.03
C ALA A 394 -22.15 9.53 8.74
N GLN A 395 -21.65 10.47 7.93
CA GLN A 395 -22.26 10.83 6.64
C GLN A 395 -22.07 9.76 5.56
N LEU A 396 -20.92 9.08 5.55
CA LEU A 396 -20.62 8.00 4.60
C LEU A 396 -21.39 6.71 4.91
N LYS A 397 -21.86 6.56 6.16
CA LYS A 397 -22.59 5.36 6.57
C LYS A 397 -23.82 5.14 5.70
N GLY A 398 -23.82 4.02 4.98
CA GLY A 398 -24.92 3.59 4.13
C GLY A 398 -24.91 4.20 2.72
N THR A 399 -24.05 5.18 2.40
CA THR A 399 -23.90 5.64 1.01
C THR A 399 -23.29 4.52 0.14
N GLU A 400 -22.39 3.75 0.74
CA GLU A 400 -21.75 2.55 0.17
C GLU A 400 -22.73 1.49 -0.41
N ASP A 401 -23.95 1.36 0.13
CA ASP A 401 -24.95 0.39 -0.36
C ASP A 401 -25.86 0.94 -1.47
N THR A 402 -25.84 2.25 -1.72
CA THR A 402 -26.81 2.90 -2.61
C THR A 402 -26.42 2.89 -4.08
N GLY A 403 -25.14 2.69 -4.38
CA GLY A 403 -24.59 2.84 -5.74
C GLY A 403 -24.55 4.29 -6.24
N PHE A 404 -24.84 5.29 -5.39
CA PHE A 404 -24.77 6.69 -5.77
C PHE A 404 -23.34 7.23 -5.69
N ASP A 405 -22.97 8.02 -6.70
CA ASP A 405 -21.67 8.69 -6.76
C ASP A 405 -21.49 9.66 -5.58
N ILE A 406 -20.45 9.42 -4.78
CA ILE A 406 -20.14 10.22 -3.58
C ILE A 406 -19.95 11.71 -3.90
N ALA A 407 -19.49 12.06 -5.11
CA ALA A 407 -19.28 13.43 -5.53
C ALA A 407 -20.56 14.27 -5.42
N GLY A 408 -21.72 13.65 -5.67
CA GLY A 408 -23.03 14.30 -5.60
C GLY A 408 -23.49 14.63 -4.18
N SER A 409 -22.81 14.13 -3.14
CA SER A 409 -23.21 14.31 -1.73
C SER A 409 -22.29 15.26 -0.95
N ILE A 410 -21.12 15.63 -1.49
CA ILE A 410 -20.09 16.40 -0.77
C ILE A 410 -20.64 17.75 -0.28
N LYS A 411 -21.44 18.42 -1.11
CA LYS A 411 -22.02 19.72 -0.77
C LYS A 411 -22.94 19.62 0.45
N GLU A 412 -23.88 18.69 0.45
CA GLU A 412 -24.82 18.46 1.53
C GLU A 412 -24.09 18.03 2.81
N MET A 413 -23.06 17.18 2.68
CA MET A 413 -22.20 16.81 3.81
C MET A 413 -21.52 18.04 4.42
N LEU A 414 -20.99 18.97 3.62
CA LEU A 414 -20.37 20.19 4.15
C LEU A 414 -21.39 21.11 4.83
N LEU A 415 -22.56 21.31 4.22
CA LEU A 415 -23.61 22.16 4.76
C LEU A 415 -24.23 21.63 6.06
N GLY A 416 -24.21 20.31 6.28
CA GLY A 416 -24.73 19.66 7.48
C GLY A 416 -23.80 19.70 8.70
N PHE A 417 -22.57 20.22 8.56
CA PHE A 417 -21.57 20.18 9.62
C PHE A 417 -21.94 21.07 10.81
N ASP A 418 -21.87 20.50 12.02
CA ASP A 418 -22.09 21.20 13.28
C ASP A 418 -20.90 20.95 14.22
N ALA A 419 -20.03 21.97 14.33
CA ALA A 419 -18.81 21.90 15.15
C ALA A 419 -19.09 21.65 16.65
N ALA A 420 -20.27 22.03 17.16
CA ALA A 420 -20.60 21.83 18.57
C ALA A 420 -20.69 20.34 18.92
N LYS A 421 -21.20 19.52 17.99
CA LYS A 421 -21.33 18.05 18.16
C LYS A 421 -19.99 17.33 18.12
N GLU A 422 -18.97 17.92 17.52
CA GLU A 422 -17.68 17.26 17.36
C GLU A 422 -16.76 17.41 18.57
N LYS A 423 -17.02 18.39 19.45
CA LYS A 423 -16.21 18.67 20.64
C LYS A 423 -16.08 17.49 21.61
N THR A 424 -17.11 16.65 21.72
CA THR A 424 -17.15 15.53 22.68
C THR A 424 -16.77 14.19 22.06
N ARG A 425 -16.52 14.11 20.74
CA ARG A 425 -16.39 12.83 20.03
C ARG A 425 -15.29 11.93 20.55
N LEU A 426 -14.16 12.50 20.97
CA LEU A 426 -13.08 11.72 21.59
C LEU A 426 -13.53 11.07 22.90
N ALA A 427 -14.24 11.81 23.74
CA ALA A 427 -14.77 11.28 25.00
C ALA A 427 -15.87 10.23 24.75
N ASP A 428 -16.78 10.51 23.83
CA ASP A 428 -17.89 9.63 23.47
C ASP A 428 -17.40 8.27 22.94
N ASN A 429 -16.24 8.25 22.26
CA ASN A 429 -15.65 7.05 21.66
C ASN A 429 -14.51 6.43 22.48
N ALA A 430 -14.17 6.97 23.65
CA ALA A 430 -13.03 6.51 24.46
C ALA A 430 -13.17 5.03 24.87
N ALA A 431 -14.38 4.57 25.19
CA ALA A 431 -14.62 3.18 25.55
C ALA A 431 -14.43 2.22 24.36
N ALA A 432 -14.89 2.60 23.17
CA ALA A 432 -14.72 1.83 21.94
C ALA A 432 -13.24 1.73 21.54
N ARG A 433 -12.53 2.87 21.57
CA ARG A 433 -11.08 2.94 21.37
C ARG A 433 -10.34 1.99 22.31
N LYS A 434 -10.64 2.04 23.61
CA LYS A 434 -10.00 1.17 24.61
C LYS A 434 -10.25 -0.31 24.34
N ARG A 435 -11.47 -0.69 23.92
CA ARG A 435 -11.77 -2.08 23.54
C ARG A 435 -10.96 -2.51 22.32
N ALA A 436 -10.88 -1.69 21.27
CA ALA A 436 -10.05 -1.99 20.10
C ALA A 436 -8.57 -2.15 20.46
N GLU A 437 -8.01 -1.23 21.24
CA GLU A 437 -6.63 -1.30 21.71
C GLU A 437 -6.38 -2.57 22.54
N SER A 438 -7.31 -2.92 23.43
CA SER A 438 -7.21 -4.16 24.22
C SER A 438 -7.26 -5.40 23.35
N LEU A 439 -8.14 -5.44 22.34
CA LEU A 439 -8.24 -6.56 21.41
C LEU A 439 -6.99 -6.71 20.55
N ARG A 440 -6.39 -5.59 20.11
CA ARG A 440 -5.11 -5.59 19.39
C ARG A 440 -3.98 -6.10 20.29
N ALA A 441 -3.95 -5.67 21.55
CA ALA A 441 -3.00 -6.17 22.53
C ALA A 441 -3.20 -7.67 22.76
N THR A 442 -4.44 -8.14 22.98
CA THR A 442 -4.76 -9.56 23.14
C THR A 442 -4.44 -10.37 21.89
N ARG A 443 -4.66 -9.88 20.67
CA ARG A 443 -4.26 -10.60 19.44
C ARG A 443 -2.74 -10.73 19.34
N LYS A 444 -2.00 -9.67 19.69
CA LYS A 444 -0.52 -9.70 19.74
C LYS A 444 -0.01 -10.64 20.83
N VAL A 445 -0.64 -10.61 22.00
CA VAL A 445 -0.35 -11.45 23.15
C VAL A 445 -0.76 -12.89 22.87
N ASN A 446 -1.92 -13.20 22.30
CA ASN A 446 -2.31 -14.57 21.90
C ASN A 446 -1.33 -15.20 20.93
N VAL A 447 -0.75 -14.45 19.98
CA VAL A 447 0.33 -14.97 19.12
C VAL A 447 1.59 -15.30 19.95
N GLN A 448 1.87 -14.52 21.00
CA GLN A 448 2.99 -14.72 21.92
C GLN A 448 2.72 -15.78 23.01
N ASP A 449 1.48 -15.93 23.47
CA ASP A 449 1.03 -16.87 24.49
C ASP A 449 0.83 -18.24 23.88
N VAL A 450 0.24 -18.35 22.69
CA VAL A 450 0.25 -19.61 21.91
C VAL A 450 1.69 -20.03 21.59
N ALA A 451 2.61 -19.07 21.43
CA ALA A 451 4.04 -19.36 21.32
C ALA A 451 4.69 -19.73 22.67
N ALA A 452 4.26 -19.14 23.79
CA ALA A 452 4.80 -19.41 25.13
C ALA A 452 4.29 -20.73 25.73
N GLU A 453 3.02 -21.08 25.48
CA GLU A 453 2.38 -22.33 25.88
C GLU A 453 2.86 -23.52 25.05
N ASN A 454 3.37 -23.26 23.83
CA ASN A 454 3.91 -24.29 22.97
C ASN A 454 5.35 -23.97 22.53
N PRO A 455 6.36 -24.58 23.16
CA PRO A 455 7.76 -24.38 22.83
C PRO A 455 8.11 -24.60 21.34
N MET A 456 7.34 -25.43 20.62
CA MET A 456 7.53 -25.60 19.18
C MET A 456 7.05 -24.39 18.37
N ILE A 457 5.99 -23.71 18.80
CA ILE A 457 5.50 -22.50 18.13
C ILE A 457 6.47 -21.32 18.38
N ALA A 458 7.01 -21.17 19.59
CA ALA A 458 8.08 -20.19 19.86
C ALA A 458 9.32 -20.43 18.98
N ARG A 459 9.80 -21.68 18.90
CA ARG A 459 10.95 -22.01 18.04
C ARG A 459 10.66 -21.76 16.56
N LEU A 460 9.43 -22.03 16.07
CA LEU A 460 9.04 -21.69 14.70
C LEU A 460 9.06 -20.18 14.44
N LEU A 461 8.68 -19.35 15.42
CA LEU A 461 8.77 -17.89 15.31
C LEU A 461 10.22 -17.40 15.31
N ASP A 462 11.10 -18.01 16.10
CA ASP A 462 12.52 -17.68 16.09
C ASP A 462 13.19 -18.09 14.77
N VAL A 463 12.81 -19.24 14.21
CA VAL A 463 13.19 -19.63 12.84
C VAL A 463 12.72 -18.61 11.82
N GLN A 464 11.51 -18.04 11.94
CA GLN A 464 11.06 -16.99 11.02
C GLN A 464 11.93 -15.73 11.10
N LYS A 465 12.45 -15.38 12.28
CA LYS A 465 13.43 -14.29 12.42
C LYS A 465 14.74 -14.61 11.70
N LEU A 466 15.23 -15.86 11.81
CA LEU A 466 16.42 -16.32 11.09
C LEU A 466 16.23 -16.27 9.56
N ILE A 467 15.05 -16.72 9.08
CA ILE A 467 14.68 -16.63 7.66
C ILE A 467 14.62 -15.17 7.19
N ALA A 468 14.03 -14.28 7.97
CA ALA A 468 13.98 -12.85 7.67
C ALA A 468 15.37 -12.20 7.64
N ALA A 469 16.29 -12.68 8.49
CA ALA A 469 17.69 -12.30 8.50
C ALA A 469 18.55 -13.00 7.42
N LYS A 470 17.93 -13.83 6.57
CA LYS A 470 18.57 -14.66 5.53
C LYS A 470 19.62 -15.65 6.06
N ASP A 471 19.58 -15.98 7.35
CA ASP A 471 20.43 -17.00 7.95
C ASP A 471 19.81 -18.39 7.72
N TYR A 472 19.76 -18.80 6.44
CA TYR A 472 19.08 -20.02 6.02
C TYR A 472 19.73 -21.28 6.58
N GLN A 473 21.05 -21.27 6.75
CA GLN A 473 21.78 -22.39 7.34
C GLN A 473 21.40 -22.61 8.80
N LYS A 474 21.31 -21.54 9.61
CA LYS A 474 20.82 -21.69 10.99
C LYS A 474 19.33 -22.00 11.05
N ALA A 475 18.52 -21.41 10.18
CA ALA A 475 17.09 -21.72 10.10
C ALA A 475 16.85 -23.20 9.77
N ASP A 476 17.59 -23.77 8.81
CA ASP A 476 17.55 -25.19 8.45
C ASP A 476 18.01 -26.09 9.61
N ALA A 477 19.10 -25.74 10.28
CA ALA A 477 19.60 -26.49 11.43
C ALA A 477 18.60 -26.51 12.60
N GLU A 478 18.01 -25.37 12.93
CA GLU A 478 16.99 -25.27 13.99
C GLU A 478 15.72 -26.05 13.62
N LEU A 479 15.25 -25.95 12.37
CA LEU A 479 14.10 -26.72 11.91
C LEU A 479 14.37 -28.23 11.93
N LYS A 480 15.56 -28.69 11.52
CA LYS A 480 15.95 -30.11 11.62
C LYS A 480 15.99 -30.58 13.07
N ALA A 481 16.40 -29.71 14.01
CA ALA A 481 16.39 -29.99 15.44
C ALA A 481 14.98 -29.99 16.07
N MET A 482 13.95 -29.56 15.33
CA MET A 482 12.54 -29.60 15.75
C MET A 482 11.79 -30.83 15.26
N LEU A 483 12.40 -31.66 14.41
CA LEU A 483 11.80 -32.89 13.90
C LEU A 483 11.70 -33.97 14.98
N GLY A 484 10.69 -34.84 14.83
CA GLY A 484 10.41 -35.94 15.76
C GLY A 484 9.23 -35.66 16.70
N ASN A 485 8.47 -34.59 16.44
CA ASN A 485 7.22 -34.28 17.12
C ASN A 485 6.06 -34.43 16.13
N GLU A 486 5.36 -35.57 16.17
CA GLU A 486 4.30 -35.92 15.21
C GLU A 486 3.19 -34.87 15.07
N GLN A 487 2.98 -34.02 16.08
CA GLN A 487 2.01 -32.92 16.04
C GLN A 487 2.49 -31.71 15.21
N PHE A 488 3.80 -31.47 15.15
CA PHE A 488 4.41 -30.29 14.50
C PHE A 488 5.22 -30.64 13.25
N ASP A 489 5.57 -31.91 13.05
CA ASP A 489 6.44 -32.37 11.96
C ASP A 489 5.94 -31.88 10.59
N ALA A 490 4.63 -31.88 10.34
CA ALA A 490 4.07 -31.34 9.09
C ALA A 490 4.43 -29.86 8.87
N ARG A 491 4.34 -29.04 9.91
CA ARG A 491 4.69 -27.61 9.85
C ARG A 491 6.19 -27.41 9.77
N VAL A 492 6.97 -28.25 10.45
CA VAL A 492 8.45 -28.22 10.38
C VAL A 492 8.93 -28.59 8.98
N TYR A 493 8.41 -29.67 8.39
CA TYR A 493 8.70 -30.07 7.01
C TYR A 493 8.30 -29.00 5.99
N TYR A 494 7.14 -28.36 6.17
CA TYR A 494 6.76 -27.24 5.31
C TYR A 494 7.77 -26.10 5.38
N ASN A 495 8.22 -25.73 6.58
CA ASN A 495 9.20 -24.67 6.76
C ASN A 495 10.60 -25.08 6.25
N LEU A 496 11.01 -26.35 6.38
CA LEU A 496 12.24 -26.86 5.75
C LEU A 496 12.17 -26.76 4.23
N GLY A 497 11.01 -27.09 3.65
CA GLY A 497 10.76 -26.93 2.23
C GLY A 497 10.88 -25.46 1.79
N ARG A 498 10.33 -24.54 2.59
CA ARG A 498 10.42 -23.10 2.34
C ARG A 498 11.86 -22.58 2.42
N VAL A 499 12.62 -22.99 3.43
CA VAL A 499 14.04 -22.62 3.59
C VAL A 499 14.86 -23.12 2.40
N ALA A 500 14.72 -24.39 2.02
CA ALA A 500 15.40 -24.94 0.85
C ALA A 500 15.02 -24.22 -0.45
N GLY A 501 13.76 -23.80 -0.60
CA GLY A 501 13.32 -22.97 -1.74
C GLY A 501 13.95 -21.58 -1.74
N LEU A 502 14.12 -20.95 -0.58
CA LEU A 502 14.81 -19.67 -0.44
C LEU A 502 16.32 -19.79 -0.71
N GLU A 503 16.95 -20.87 -0.24
CA GLU A 503 18.35 -21.19 -0.57
C GLU A 503 18.53 -21.42 -2.08
N ALA A 504 17.57 -22.09 -2.73
CA ALA A 504 17.58 -22.23 -4.18
C ALA A 504 17.48 -20.88 -4.89
N ALA A 505 16.58 -20.00 -4.43
CA ALA A 505 16.42 -18.66 -5.01
C ALA A 505 17.65 -17.74 -4.79
N ALA A 506 18.47 -18.06 -3.79
CA ALA A 506 19.72 -17.38 -3.47
C ALA A 506 20.96 -18.04 -4.12
N ALA A 507 20.82 -19.22 -4.73
CA ALA A 507 21.92 -19.93 -5.38
C ALA A 507 22.09 -19.49 -6.84
N ASP A 508 23.29 -19.03 -7.19
CA ASP A 508 23.64 -18.64 -8.56
C ASP A 508 23.97 -19.86 -9.44
N ASP A 509 24.47 -20.94 -8.84
CA ASP A 509 24.79 -22.19 -9.54
C ASP A 509 23.50 -23.00 -9.81
N PRO A 510 23.16 -23.29 -11.08
CA PRO A 510 22.00 -24.08 -11.44
C PRO A 510 21.96 -25.48 -10.78
N GLN A 511 23.11 -26.13 -10.58
CA GLN A 511 23.16 -27.44 -9.94
C GLN A 511 22.80 -27.34 -8.47
N ILE A 512 23.28 -26.31 -7.79
CA ILE A 512 22.97 -26.06 -6.37
C ILE A 512 21.50 -25.66 -6.22
N ARG A 513 21.01 -24.76 -7.07
CA ARG A 513 19.60 -24.34 -7.11
C ARG A 513 18.68 -25.53 -7.33
N ASP A 514 18.94 -26.35 -8.35
CA ASP A 514 18.08 -27.48 -8.70
C ASP A 514 18.12 -28.57 -7.62
N ALA A 515 19.29 -28.80 -7.00
CA ALA A 515 19.41 -29.68 -5.84
C ALA A 515 18.59 -29.17 -4.64
N LYS A 516 18.60 -27.85 -4.39
CA LYS A 516 17.82 -27.22 -3.32
C LYS A 516 16.32 -27.22 -3.59
N LEU A 517 15.89 -27.04 -4.85
CA LEU A 517 14.48 -27.21 -5.23
C LEU A 517 14.02 -28.66 -5.08
N LYS A 518 14.89 -29.63 -5.35
CA LYS A 518 14.61 -31.04 -5.10
C LYS A 518 14.49 -31.32 -3.60
N GLU A 519 15.40 -30.77 -2.79
CA GLU A 519 15.29 -30.84 -1.33
C GLU A 519 13.95 -30.23 -0.85
N ALA A 520 13.59 -29.06 -1.35
CA ALA A 520 12.32 -28.40 -1.02
C ALA A 520 11.12 -29.29 -1.34
N LYS A 521 11.10 -29.87 -2.55
CA LYS A 521 10.07 -30.82 -2.98
C LYS A 521 9.95 -32.00 -2.04
N ASP A 522 11.08 -32.62 -1.67
CA ASP A 522 11.09 -33.79 -0.80
C ASP A 522 10.53 -33.46 0.59
N GLN A 523 10.80 -32.25 1.12
CA GLN A 523 10.19 -31.81 2.39
C GLN A 523 8.69 -31.57 2.25
N TYR A 524 8.22 -30.92 1.18
CA TYR A 524 6.78 -30.73 0.96
C TYR A 524 6.03 -32.07 0.78
N VAL A 525 6.63 -33.05 0.12
CA VAL A 525 6.07 -34.41 0.05
C VAL A 525 5.98 -35.04 1.44
N ARG A 526 6.95 -34.81 2.32
CA ARG A 526 6.89 -35.29 3.72
C ARG A 526 5.75 -34.66 4.51
N VAL A 527 5.36 -33.41 4.22
CA VAL A 527 4.15 -32.78 4.79
C VAL A 527 2.92 -33.61 4.43
N LEU A 528 2.77 -33.98 3.15
CA LEU A 528 1.62 -34.73 2.65
C LEU A 528 1.55 -36.17 3.21
N ASN A 529 2.69 -36.71 3.65
CA ASN A 529 2.79 -38.05 4.23
C ASN A 529 2.53 -38.08 5.76
N GLN A 530 2.38 -36.93 6.42
CA GLN A 530 2.09 -36.88 7.85
C GLN A 530 0.62 -37.23 8.13
N LYS A 531 0.38 -38.10 9.11
CA LYS A 531 -0.95 -38.62 9.47
C LYS A 531 -1.97 -37.52 9.82
N ASN A 532 -1.50 -36.43 10.45
CA ASN A 532 -2.35 -35.34 10.94
C ASN A 532 -2.44 -34.15 9.97
N ALA A 533 -1.68 -34.16 8.87
CA ALA A 533 -1.55 -32.97 8.05
C ALA A 533 -2.80 -32.70 7.18
N ALA A 534 -3.63 -33.73 6.94
CA ALA A 534 -4.92 -33.58 6.29
C ALA A 534 -5.97 -32.79 7.11
N GLU A 535 -5.75 -32.59 8.41
CA GLU A 535 -6.63 -31.79 9.27
C GLU A 535 -6.37 -30.27 9.10
N ASP A 536 -5.17 -29.90 8.65
CA ASP A 536 -4.76 -28.51 8.42
C ASP A 536 -4.87 -28.14 6.94
N LYS A 537 -6.11 -27.81 6.53
CA LYS A 537 -6.45 -27.47 5.14
C LYS A 537 -5.63 -26.30 4.60
N ALA A 538 -5.27 -25.33 5.44
CA ALA A 538 -4.45 -24.18 5.05
C ALA A 538 -3.03 -24.63 4.70
N LEU A 539 -2.39 -25.40 5.59
CA LEU A 539 -1.06 -25.97 5.35
C LEU A 539 -1.03 -26.85 4.09
N PHE A 540 -2.08 -27.63 3.83
CA PHE A 540 -2.17 -28.44 2.61
C PHE A 540 -2.31 -27.58 1.35
N SER A 541 -3.17 -26.56 1.38
CA SER A 541 -3.30 -25.60 0.28
C SER A 541 -1.94 -24.99 -0.09
N LEU A 542 -1.21 -24.47 0.92
CA LEU A 542 0.14 -23.92 0.75
C LEU A 542 1.12 -24.96 0.17
N THR A 543 1.11 -26.19 0.68
CA THR A 543 2.01 -27.27 0.26
C THR A 543 1.79 -27.66 -1.19
N TYR A 544 0.53 -27.82 -1.62
CA TYR A 544 0.21 -28.16 -3.00
C TYR A 544 0.56 -27.03 -3.98
N VAL A 545 0.38 -25.77 -3.59
CA VAL A 545 0.80 -24.61 -4.38
C VAL A 545 2.33 -24.55 -4.51
N ALA A 546 3.06 -24.77 -3.41
CA ALA A 546 4.52 -24.78 -3.42
C ALA A 546 5.07 -25.92 -4.29
N LEU A 547 4.50 -27.13 -4.20
CA LEU A 547 4.83 -28.23 -5.09
C LEU A 547 4.52 -27.88 -6.55
N GLY A 548 3.35 -27.31 -6.83
CA GLY A 548 2.96 -26.85 -8.16
C GLY A 548 4.00 -25.90 -8.77
N ARG A 549 4.49 -24.93 -7.99
CA ARG A 549 5.54 -23.98 -8.42
C ARG A 549 6.86 -24.67 -8.74
N ILE A 550 7.24 -25.70 -7.97
CA ILE A 550 8.46 -26.47 -8.24
C ILE A 550 8.32 -27.28 -9.55
N TYR A 551 7.17 -27.93 -9.78
CA TYR A 551 6.95 -28.65 -11.04
C TYR A 551 6.84 -27.69 -12.23
N GLU A 552 6.21 -26.51 -12.07
CA GLU A 552 6.19 -25.42 -13.05
C GLU A 552 7.63 -24.98 -13.39
N PHE A 553 8.49 -24.82 -12.38
CA PHE A 553 9.90 -24.47 -12.57
C PHE A 553 10.67 -25.50 -13.41
N PHE A 554 10.41 -26.80 -13.20
CA PHE A 554 11.01 -27.88 -13.99
C PHE A 554 10.27 -28.16 -15.31
N ALA A 555 9.36 -27.27 -15.73
CA ALA A 555 8.54 -27.36 -16.93
C ALA A 555 7.65 -28.61 -17.01
N ASP A 556 7.35 -29.26 -15.88
CA ASP A 556 6.36 -30.33 -15.78
C ASP A 556 4.97 -29.71 -15.51
N ASN A 557 4.46 -29.04 -16.54
CA ASN A 557 3.23 -28.27 -16.49
C ASN A 557 2.00 -29.15 -16.24
N GLU A 558 2.04 -30.43 -16.64
CA GLU A 558 0.95 -31.37 -16.41
C GLU A 558 0.81 -31.70 -14.92
N MET A 559 1.92 -32.02 -14.26
CA MET A 559 1.92 -32.28 -12.82
C MET A 559 1.65 -31.02 -12.02
N ALA A 560 2.20 -29.87 -12.43
CA ALA A 560 1.92 -28.58 -11.80
C ALA A 560 0.41 -28.26 -11.85
N ALA A 561 -0.24 -28.44 -13.00
CA ALA A 561 -1.69 -28.21 -13.15
C ALA A 561 -2.50 -29.11 -12.21
N LYS A 562 -2.16 -30.40 -12.12
CA LYS A 562 -2.82 -31.35 -11.20
C LYS A 562 -2.67 -30.91 -9.74
N LEU A 563 -1.50 -30.44 -9.35
CA LEU A 563 -1.24 -29.98 -7.97
C LEU A 563 -2.02 -28.70 -7.64
N TYR A 564 -2.05 -27.74 -8.56
CA TYR A 564 -2.88 -26.54 -8.41
C TYR A 564 -4.38 -26.89 -8.35
N ASP A 565 -4.83 -27.87 -9.12
CA ASP A 565 -6.21 -28.36 -9.06
C ASP A 565 -6.58 -28.94 -7.68
N VAL A 566 -5.64 -29.65 -7.04
CA VAL A 566 -5.84 -30.14 -5.68
C VAL A 566 -5.93 -28.97 -4.70
N ALA A 567 -5.05 -27.97 -4.80
CA ALA A 567 -5.11 -26.77 -3.96
C ALA A 567 -6.43 -25.98 -4.15
N ILE A 568 -6.92 -25.86 -5.39
CA ILE A 568 -8.21 -25.22 -5.70
C ILE A 568 -9.37 -26.00 -5.08
N LYS A 569 -9.34 -27.34 -5.13
CA LYS A 569 -10.39 -28.18 -4.53
C LYS A 569 -10.47 -28.07 -3.01
N ILE A 570 -9.36 -27.75 -2.34
CA ILE A 570 -9.34 -27.48 -0.89
C ILE A 570 -10.16 -26.22 -0.56
N GLY A 571 -10.24 -25.27 -1.49
CA GLY A 571 -11.02 -24.04 -1.38
C GLY A 571 -10.26 -22.87 -0.74
N ASP A 572 -10.92 -21.72 -0.67
CA ASP A 572 -10.39 -20.48 -0.10
C ASP A 572 -10.45 -20.53 1.44
N VAL A 573 -9.48 -21.26 2.01
CA VAL A 573 -9.32 -21.43 3.45
C VAL A 573 -8.38 -20.35 4.00
N SER A 574 -8.73 -19.80 5.18
CA SER A 574 -7.90 -18.79 5.84
C SER A 574 -6.48 -19.31 6.08
N GLY A 575 -5.49 -18.58 5.56
CA GLY A 575 -4.07 -18.96 5.61
C GLY A 575 -3.59 -19.93 4.52
N GLY A 576 -4.43 -20.28 3.54
CA GLY A 576 -4.05 -21.01 2.32
C GLY A 576 -3.76 -20.11 1.13
N ASP A 577 -3.30 -20.70 0.02
CA ASP A 577 -2.86 -19.99 -1.20
C ASP A 577 -3.82 -20.20 -2.39
N PHE A 578 -5.13 -20.07 -2.15
CA PHE A 578 -6.15 -20.36 -3.16
C PHE A 578 -6.05 -19.48 -4.42
N LYS A 579 -5.80 -18.18 -4.24
CA LYS A 579 -5.62 -17.23 -5.35
C LYS A 579 -4.41 -17.57 -6.22
N GLU A 580 -3.29 -17.93 -5.60
CA GLU A 580 -2.10 -18.35 -6.32
C GLU A 580 -2.31 -19.69 -7.04
N ALA A 581 -3.06 -20.62 -6.45
CA ALA A 581 -3.39 -21.88 -7.13
C ALA A 581 -4.16 -21.63 -8.44
N LEU A 582 -5.13 -20.70 -8.43
CA LEU A 582 -5.85 -20.28 -9.64
C LEU A 582 -4.92 -19.63 -10.67
N ALA A 583 -4.05 -18.73 -10.22
CA ALA A 583 -3.08 -18.05 -11.09
C ALA A 583 -2.07 -19.03 -11.70
N GLY A 584 -1.47 -19.90 -10.89
CA GLY A 584 -0.54 -20.94 -11.31
C GLY A 584 -1.16 -21.91 -12.31
N LYS A 585 -2.39 -22.39 -12.05
CA LYS A 585 -3.12 -23.23 -13.00
C LYS A 585 -3.32 -22.53 -14.35
N ALA A 586 -3.68 -21.25 -14.33
CA ALA A 586 -3.85 -20.49 -15.56
C ALA A 586 -2.52 -20.30 -16.32
N ARG A 587 -1.38 -20.17 -15.62
CA ARG A 587 -0.05 -20.07 -16.26
C ARG A 587 0.33 -21.36 -16.96
N VAL A 588 0.26 -22.50 -16.26
CA VAL A 588 0.70 -23.79 -16.82
C VAL A 588 -0.19 -24.29 -17.96
N LEU A 589 -1.50 -23.96 -17.94
CA LEU A 589 -2.41 -24.26 -19.05
C LEU A 589 -2.12 -23.42 -20.30
N LYS A 590 -1.64 -22.19 -20.14
CA LYS A 590 -1.19 -21.35 -21.26
C LYS A 590 0.15 -21.77 -21.82
N ALA A 591 1.03 -22.32 -20.98
CA ALA A 591 2.35 -22.79 -21.39
C ALA A 591 2.34 -24.18 -22.05
N GLY A 592 1.27 -24.96 -21.87
CA GLY A 592 1.05 -26.26 -22.51
C GLY A 592 0.24 -26.21 -23.83
N GLN A 593 -0.20 -25.03 -24.24
CA GLN A 593 -0.75 -24.74 -25.57
C GLN A 593 0.34 -24.17 -26.46
#